data_AF-A0A8B8IAV3-F1
#
_entry.id   AF-A0A8B8IAV3-F1
#
_cell.length_a   1.000
_cell.length_b   1.000
_cell.length_c   1.000
_cell.angle_alpha   90.00
_cell.angle_beta   90.00
_cell.angle_gamma   90.00
#
_symmetry.space_group_name_H-M   'P 1'
#
loop_
_entity.id
_entity.type
_entity.pdbx_description
1 polymer ?
#
loop_
_entity_poly.entity_id
_entity_poly.type
_entity_poly.pdbx_seq_one_letter_code
_entity_poly.pdbx_strand_id
1 'polypeptide(L)'
;MSKFKFSSKSVEIYQIFSGQVFYAVYKNADFLRHSENIDAILVKGFELRASLKDIAPGEVVKIDGMLLDKNKPLLIRKTGPKVIIENHEFTLNRLSGLVAAYAFDNRSKFPALASSEAIALGLTWYNGNKIKCCLFLSSVSGSEHFYEQFGYYPLLCALRKLLLKKITLEPVVKMAKIKNPQGVQMAKEFMDNLSAVKKLWLYFPGTTVQDLNHFLQSAPAILKQIFAVN
;
A
#
# COMPACT_ATOMS: atom_id res chain seq x y z
N MET A 1 -11.53 -35.27 -32.47
CA MET A 1 -11.40 -33.79 -32.47
C MET A 1 -12.05 -33.24 -31.20
N SER A 2 -11.27 -32.64 -30.30
CA SER A 2 -11.79 -31.97 -29.10
C SER A 2 -12.41 -30.62 -29.47
N LYS A 3 -13.73 -30.46 -29.29
CA LYS A 3 -14.43 -29.20 -29.54
C LYS A 3 -14.07 -28.18 -28.45
N PHE A 4 -13.67 -26.98 -28.85
CA PHE A 4 -13.52 -25.82 -27.97
C PHE A 4 -14.86 -25.50 -27.31
N LYS A 5 -14.89 -25.46 -25.98
CA LYS A 5 -16.05 -24.96 -25.21
C LYS A 5 -15.73 -23.55 -24.72
N PHE A 6 -16.48 -22.57 -25.19
CA PHE A 6 -16.52 -21.26 -24.57
C PHE A 6 -17.30 -21.38 -23.26
N SER A 7 -16.65 -21.10 -22.11
CA SER A 7 -17.41 -20.96 -20.86
C SER A 7 -18.02 -19.56 -20.85
N SER A 8 -19.34 -19.49 -20.97
CA SER A 8 -20.12 -18.33 -20.57
C SER A 8 -20.11 -18.24 -19.04
N LYS A 9 -18.97 -17.89 -18.43
CA LYS A 9 -19.00 -17.41 -17.06
C LYS A 9 -19.60 -16.02 -17.12
N SER A 10 -20.82 -15.88 -16.61
CA SER A 10 -21.39 -14.59 -16.23
C SER A 10 -20.31 -13.80 -15.50
N VAL A 11 -20.05 -12.58 -15.95
CA VAL A 11 -19.19 -11.64 -15.23
C VAL A 11 -19.93 -11.32 -13.93
N GLU A 12 -19.73 -12.13 -12.89
CA GLU A 12 -20.04 -11.71 -11.54
C GLU A 12 -19.29 -10.40 -11.35
N ILE A 13 -20.05 -9.32 -11.11
CA ILE A 13 -19.50 -8.02 -10.82
C ILE A 13 -18.79 -8.16 -9.47
N TYR A 14 -17.52 -8.53 -9.50
CA TYR A 14 -16.68 -8.56 -8.31
C TYR A 14 -16.69 -7.16 -7.73
N GLN A 15 -17.21 -7.04 -6.50
CA GLN A 15 -17.17 -5.78 -5.77
C GLN A 15 -15.72 -5.27 -5.73
N ILE A 16 -15.50 -4.02 -6.10
CA ILE A 16 -14.18 -3.37 -6.03
C ILE A 16 -13.73 -3.36 -4.57
N PHE A 17 -12.51 -3.83 -4.30
CA PHE A 17 -11.93 -3.81 -2.97
C PHE A 17 -11.91 -2.39 -2.38
N SER A 18 -12.40 -2.25 -1.15
CA SER A 18 -12.37 -1.01 -0.38
C SER A 18 -11.52 -1.19 0.88
N GLY A 19 -10.38 -0.49 0.96
CA GLY A 19 -9.53 -0.52 2.15
C GLY A 19 -10.21 0.09 3.37
N GLN A 20 -11.13 1.03 3.20
CA GLN A 20 -11.97 1.57 4.28
C GLN A 20 -12.83 0.47 4.92
N VAL A 21 -13.56 -0.29 4.09
CA VAL A 21 -14.39 -1.40 4.57
C VAL A 21 -13.52 -2.48 5.21
N PHE A 22 -12.42 -2.83 4.57
CA PHE A 22 -11.46 -3.80 5.09
C PHE A 22 -10.90 -3.39 6.46
N TYR A 23 -10.53 -2.11 6.61
CA TYR A 23 -10.07 -1.54 7.87
C TYR A 23 -11.16 -1.60 8.94
N ALA A 24 -12.39 -1.18 8.62
CA ALA A 24 -13.50 -1.19 9.56
C ALA A 24 -13.78 -2.60 10.11
N VAL A 25 -13.68 -3.63 9.27
CA VAL A 25 -13.86 -5.04 9.64
C VAL A 25 -12.70 -5.53 10.52
N TYR A 26 -11.46 -5.24 10.14
CA TYR A 26 -10.29 -5.90 10.73
C TYR A 26 -9.49 -5.08 11.74
N LYS A 27 -9.79 -3.80 11.97
CA LYS A 27 -9.06 -2.95 12.94
C LYS A 27 -9.04 -3.49 14.38
N ASN A 28 -9.93 -4.43 14.71
CA ASN A 28 -10.02 -5.06 16.03
C ASN A 28 -9.46 -6.49 16.08
N ALA A 29 -8.85 -6.96 14.98
CA ALA A 29 -8.27 -8.30 14.88
C ALA A 29 -7.21 -8.53 15.96
N ASP A 30 -7.12 -9.77 16.46
CA ASP A 30 -6.30 -10.09 17.63
C ASP A 30 -4.81 -9.86 17.36
N PHE A 31 -4.29 -10.20 16.17
CA PHE A 31 -2.88 -9.98 15.84
C PHE A 31 -2.46 -8.51 15.90
N LEU A 32 -3.37 -7.54 15.68
CA LEU A 32 -3.07 -6.11 15.72
C LEU A 32 -2.86 -5.58 17.14
N ARG A 33 -3.27 -6.34 18.16
CA ARG A 33 -3.14 -5.94 19.58
C ARG A 33 -1.73 -6.13 20.13
N HIS A 34 -0.90 -6.89 19.41
CA HIS A 34 0.47 -7.23 19.79
C HIS A 34 1.44 -6.40 18.95
N SER A 35 2.18 -5.51 19.59
CA SER A 35 3.11 -4.60 18.90
C SER A 35 4.19 -5.36 18.13
N GLU A 36 4.57 -6.54 18.63
CA GLU A 36 5.56 -7.42 18.00
C GLU A 36 5.09 -7.89 16.61
N ASN A 37 3.78 -8.11 16.44
CA ASN A 37 3.22 -8.51 15.15
C ASN A 37 3.22 -7.35 14.15
N ILE A 38 2.91 -6.14 14.63
CA ILE A 38 2.96 -4.91 13.83
C ILE A 38 4.38 -4.70 13.31
N ASP A 39 5.36 -4.73 14.22
CA ASP A 39 6.78 -4.59 13.87
C ASP A 39 7.25 -5.71 12.94
N ALA A 40 6.89 -6.96 13.22
CA ALA A 40 7.25 -8.09 12.36
C ALA A 40 6.75 -7.89 10.93
N ILE A 41 5.50 -7.47 10.74
CA ILE A 41 4.92 -7.27 9.40
C ILE A 41 5.57 -6.07 8.68
N LEU A 42 5.83 -4.96 9.39
CA LEU A 42 6.40 -3.75 8.79
C LEU A 42 7.91 -3.85 8.50
N VAL A 43 8.66 -4.56 9.35
CA VAL A 43 10.09 -4.79 9.17
C VAL A 43 10.33 -5.89 8.15
N LYS A 44 9.70 -7.05 8.34
CA LYS A 44 9.96 -8.28 7.57
C LYS A 44 9.11 -8.41 6.30
N GLY A 45 8.47 -7.33 5.84
CA GLY A 45 7.68 -7.34 4.62
C GLY A 45 8.44 -7.87 3.39
N PHE A 46 9.75 -7.62 3.30
CA PHE A 46 10.61 -8.18 2.25
C PHE A 46 10.81 -9.70 2.40
N GLU A 47 11.10 -10.18 3.61
CA GLU A 47 11.27 -11.61 3.90
C GLU A 47 9.98 -12.37 3.66
N LEU A 48 8.84 -11.81 4.10
CA LEU A 48 7.52 -12.38 3.85
C LEU A 48 7.19 -12.40 2.35
N ARG A 49 7.59 -11.37 1.60
CA ARG A 49 7.43 -11.39 0.13
C ARG A 49 8.32 -12.46 -0.51
N ALA A 50 9.52 -12.67 0.01
CA ALA A 50 10.45 -13.68 -0.48
C ALA A 50 9.95 -15.09 -0.20
N SER A 51 9.43 -15.38 1.01
CA SER A 51 8.87 -16.69 1.35
C SER A 51 7.62 -17.03 0.54
N LEU A 52 6.86 -16.03 0.10
CA LEU A 52 5.72 -16.21 -0.79
C LEU A 52 6.09 -16.44 -2.27
N LYS A 53 7.38 -16.36 -2.67
CA LYS A 53 7.77 -16.53 -4.08
C LYS A 53 7.59 -17.96 -4.58
N ASP A 54 7.86 -18.94 -3.71
CA ASP A 54 7.82 -20.37 -4.07
C ASP A 54 6.41 -20.97 -3.94
N ILE A 55 5.44 -20.14 -3.53
CA ILE A 55 4.06 -20.52 -3.29
C ILE A 55 3.23 -20.23 -4.55
N ALA A 56 2.41 -21.20 -4.96
CA ALA A 56 1.67 -21.07 -6.21
C ALA A 56 0.57 -20.00 -6.09
N PRO A 57 0.27 -19.24 -7.16
CA PRO A 57 -0.87 -18.32 -7.17
C PRO A 57 -2.18 -19.00 -6.76
N GLY A 58 -2.90 -18.38 -5.83
CA GLY A 58 -4.17 -18.89 -5.32
C GLY A 58 -4.02 -19.74 -4.05
N GLU A 59 -2.83 -20.22 -3.72
CA GLU A 59 -2.61 -20.93 -2.46
C GLU A 59 -2.71 -19.99 -1.25
N VAL A 60 -3.05 -20.58 -0.11
CA VAL A 60 -3.27 -19.89 1.16
C VAL A 60 -2.20 -20.32 2.15
N VAL A 61 -1.60 -19.33 2.81
CA VAL A 61 -0.46 -19.49 3.70
C VAL A 61 -0.85 -18.98 5.07
N LYS A 62 -0.61 -19.80 6.09
CA LYS A 62 -0.76 -19.38 7.48
C LYS A 62 0.45 -18.56 7.90
N ILE A 63 0.21 -17.45 8.60
CA ILE A 63 1.29 -16.73 9.29
C ILE A 63 1.43 -17.32 10.69
N ASP A 64 2.60 -17.86 10.99
CA ASP A 64 2.86 -18.48 12.27
C ASP A 64 2.79 -17.47 13.42
N GLY A 65 2.16 -17.90 14.52
CA GLY A 65 2.01 -17.09 15.73
C GLY A 65 0.99 -15.94 15.63
N MET A 66 0.34 -15.73 14.49
CA MET A 66 -0.63 -14.63 14.31
C MET A 66 -2.05 -15.15 14.11
N LEU A 67 -2.98 -14.60 14.89
CA LEU A 67 -4.39 -14.98 14.89
C LEU A 67 -5.27 -13.79 14.46
N LEU A 68 -6.25 -14.06 13.61
CA LEU A 68 -7.27 -13.09 13.21
C LEU A 68 -8.26 -12.85 14.36
N ASP A 69 -8.74 -13.94 14.95
CA ASP A 69 -9.53 -13.99 16.18
C ASP A 69 -9.05 -15.15 17.07
N LYS A 70 -9.56 -15.25 18.30
CA LYS A 70 -9.12 -16.21 19.34
C LYS A 70 -8.79 -17.62 18.83
N ASN A 71 -9.49 -18.12 17.81
CA ASN A 71 -9.31 -19.48 17.30
C ASN A 71 -9.06 -19.57 15.79
N LYS A 72 -8.91 -18.44 15.08
CA LYS A 72 -8.67 -18.43 13.63
C LYS A 72 -7.28 -17.90 13.31
N PRO A 73 -6.45 -18.69 12.59
CA PRO A 73 -5.15 -18.21 12.15
C PRO A 73 -5.28 -17.07 11.16
N LEU A 74 -4.27 -16.19 11.12
CA LEU A 74 -4.12 -15.23 10.03
C LEU A 74 -3.64 -15.97 8.77
N LEU A 75 -4.43 -15.88 7.71
CA LEU A 75 -4.18 -16.55 6.44
C LEU A 75 -3.97 -15.52 5.33
N ILE A 76 -2.92 -15.66 4.53
CA ILE A 76 -2.65 -14.84 3.33
C ILE A 76 -2.86 -15.69 2.09
N ARG A 77 -3.66 -15.20 1.13
CA ARG A 77 -3.74 -15.77 -0.21
C ARG A 77 -2.67 -15.18 -1.13
N LYS A 78 -1.93 -16.04 -1.83
CA LYS A 78 -0.95 -15.65 -2.84
C LYS A 78 -1.65 -15.12 -4.09
N THR A 79 -1.31 -13.90 -4.50
CA THR A 79 -1.82 -13.30 -5.72
C THR A 79 -1.11 -13.81 -6.97
N GLY A 80 -1.79 -13.80 -8.11
CA GLY A 80 -1.20 -14.05 -9.42
C GLY A 80 -2.22 -14.04 -10.55
N PRO A 81 -1.80 -14.33 -11.80
CA PRO A 81 -2.68 -14.27 -12.96
C PRO A 81 -3.91 -15.17 -12.80
N LYS A 82 -5.10 -14.63 -13.10
CA LYS A 82 -6.39 -15.34 -13.02
C LYS A 82 -6.83 -15.78 -11.62
N VAL A 83 -6.09 -15.43 -10.57
CA VAL A 83 -6.52 -15.64 -9.18
C VAL A 83 -7.48 -14.53 -8.81
N ILE A 84 -8.72 -14.91 -8.47
CA ILE A 84 -9.70 -14.02 -7.89
C ILE A 84 -9.40 -13.92 -6.39
N ILE A 85 -9.37 -12.70 -5.87
CA ILE A 85 -9.18 -12.44 -4.44
C ILE A 85 -10.44 -11.76 -3.92
N GLU A 86 -11.15 -12.44 -3.02
CA GLU A 86 -12.37 -11.92 -2.41
C GLU A 86 -12.06 -10.71 -1.52
N ASN A 87 -13.02 -9.81 -1.35
CA ASN A 87 -12.77 -8.54 -0.63
C ASN A 87 -12.37 -8.71 0.83
N HIS A 88 -12.77 -9.80 1.48
CA HIS A 88 -12.44 -10.10 2.86
C HIS A 88 -11.08 -10.82 3.00
N GLU A 89 -10.48 -11.28 1.91
CA GLU A 89 -9.24 -12.05 1.95
C GLU A 89 -8.01 -11.17 2.12
N PHE A 90 -7.07 -11.65 2.92
CA PHE A 90 -5.78 -11.03 3.08
C PHE A 90 -4.86 -11.45 1.92
N THR A 91 -4.28 -10.46 1.27
CA THR A 91 -3.04 -10.60 0.50
C THR A 91 -1.93 -9.93 1.29
N LEU A 92 -0.66 -10.18 0.93
CA LEU A 92 0.46 -9.50 1.59
C LEU A 92 0.28 -7.97 1.59
N ASN A 93 -0.09 -7.36 0.46
CA ASN A 93 -0.29 -5.92 0.39
C ASN A 93 -1.48 -5.46 1.24
N ARG A 94 -2.61 -6.19 1.23
CA ARG A 94 -3.76 -5.82 2.08
C ARG A 94 -3.43 -5.92 3.57
N LEU A 95 -2.66 -6.93 3.97
CA LEU A 95 -2.18 -7.08 5.34
C LEU A 95 -1.25 -5.94 5.74
N SER A 96 -0.20 -5.69 4.95
CA SER A 96 0.78 -4.63 5.26
C SER A 96 0.12 -3.25 5.28
N GLY A 97 -0.80 -2.97 4.35
CA GLY A 97 -1.58 -1.73 4.34
C GLY A 97 -2.51 -1.60 5.56
N LEU A 98 -3.18 -2.68 5.98
CA LEU A 98 -4.01 -2.70 7.19
C LEU A 98 -3.18 -2.39 8.44
N VAL A 99 -2.03 -3.04 8.58
CA VAL A 99 -1.10 -2.82 9.69
C VAL A 99 -0.60 -1.38 9.70
N ALA A 100 -0.25 -0.83 8.55
CA ALA A 100 0.14 0.57 8.43
C ALA A 100 -0.99 1.52 8.85
N ALA A 101 -2.21 1.32 8.36
CA ALA A 101 -3.37 2.13 8.72
C ALA A 101 -3.66 2.06 10.23
N TYR A 102 -3.60 0.85 10.81
CA TYR A 102 -3.80 0.65 12.25
C TYR A 102 -2.73 1.36 13.08
N ALA A 103 -1.46 1.21 12.71
CA ALA A 103 -0.34 1.86 13.38
C ALA A 103 -0.43 3.40 13.30
N PHE A 104 -0.97 3.94 12.21
CA PHE A 104 -1.17 5.39 12.06
C PHE A 104 -2.26 5.92 13.01
N ASP A 105 -3.43 5.31 13.02
CA ASP A 105 -4.55 5.71 13.88
C ASP A 105 -4.18 5.55 15.37
N ASN A 106 -3.33 4.56 15.67
CA ASN A 106 -2.88 4.25 17.02
C ASN A 106 -1.43 4.71 17.29
N ARG A 107 -0.90 5.70 16.55
CA ARG A 107 0.52 6.09 16.61
C ARG A 107 1.07 6.36 18.01
N SER A 108 0.23 6.80 18.95
CA SER A 108 0.62 7.04 20.34
C SER A 108 0.97 5.77 21.11
N LYS A 109 0.45 4.61 20.69
CA LYS A 109 0.76 3.29 21.27
C LYS A 109 2.11 2.75 20.81
N PHE A 110 2.69 3.31 19.74
CA PHE A 110 3.93 2.85 19.12
C PHE A 110 5.03 3.91 19.29
N PRO A 111 5.74 3.92 20.44
CA PRO A 111 6.79 4.91 20.69
C PRO A 111 7.98 4.75 19.74
N ALA A 112 8.27 3.51 19.35
CA ALA A 112 9.21 3.15 18.31
C ALA A 112 8.49 2.25 17.31
N LEU A 113 8.76 2.45 16.02
CA LEU A 113 8.25 1.64 14.94
C LEU A 113 9.28 1.61 13.82
N ALA A 114 9.51 0.44 13.24
CA ALA A 114 10.42 0.29 12.11
C ALA A 114 9.66 -0.20 10.88
N SER A 115 10.03 0.32 9.71
CA SER A 115 9.51 -0.15 8.42
C SER A 115 10.65 -0.18 7.43
N SER A 116 10.91 -1.35 6.84
CA SER A 116 11.98 -1.52 5.85
C SER A 116 11.76 -0.64 4.62
N GLU A 117 10.50 -0.44 4.19
CA GLU A 117 10.16 0.43 3.07
C GLU A 117 10.37 1.92 3.38
N ALA A 118 10.08 2.35 4.61
CA ALA A 118 10.29 3.74 5.04
C ALA A 118 11.78 4.06 5.20
N ILE A 119 12.53 3.13 5.80
CA ILE A 119 13.99 3.23 5.98
C ILE A 119 14.68 3.29 4.62
N ALA A 120 14.22 2.52 3.62
CA ALA A 120 14.75 2.59 2.25
C ALA A 120 14.54 3.96 1.57
N LEU A 121 13.64 4.79 2.10
CA LEU A 121 13.42 6.19 1.69
C LEU A 121 14.13 7.20 2.59
N GLY A 122 14.84 6.74 3.62
CA GLY A 122 15.49 7.57 4.63
C GLY A 122 14.51 8.25 5.60
N LEU A 123 13.27 7.77 5.67
CA LEU A 123 12.27 8.26 6.61
C LEU A 123 12.45 7.61 7.97
N THR A 124 12.16 8.38 9.03
CA THR A 124 12.21 7.92 10.42
C THR A 124 10.84 8.07 11.07
N TRP A 125 10.52 7.15 11.97
CA TRP A 125 9.29 7.22 12.74
C TRP A 125 9.36 8.35 13.77
N TYR A 126 8.33 9.19 13.83
CA TYR A 126 8.23 10.25 14.82
C TYR A 126 6.78 10.39 15.30
N ASN A 127 6.40 9.55 16.26
CA ASN A 127 5.02 9.43 16.79
C ASN A 127 4.37 10.77 17.20
N GLY A 128 5.16 11.75 17.64
CA GLY A 128 4.72 13.09 18.00
C GLY A 128 4.28 13.98 16.83
N ASN A 129 4.61 13.61 15.58
CA ASN A 129 4.25 14.39 14.39
C ASN A 129 3.38 13.57 13.43
N LYS A 130 2.09 13.89 13.39
CA LYS A 130 1.10 13.21 12.53
C LYS A 130 1.52 13.19 11.06
N ILE A 131 2.08 14.28 10.53
CA ILE A 131 2.48 14.36 9.11
C ILE A 131 3.65 13.41 8.82
N LYS A 132 4.67 13.41 9.67
CA LYS A 132 5.81 12.48 9.51
C LYS A 132 5.39 11.03 9.66
N CYS A 133 4.52 10.71 10.63
CA CYS A 133 3.93 9.37 10.77
C CYS A 133 3.15 8.95 9.52
N CYS A 134 2.31 9.84 9.00
CA CYS A 134 1.52 9.57 7.79
C CYS A 134 2.45 9.27 6.62
N LEU A 135 3.46 10.11 6.38
CA LEU A 135 4.44 9.90 5.30
C LEU A 135 5.25 8.61 5.49
N PHE A 136 5.70 8.33 6.71
CA PHE A 136 6.42 7.10 7.06
C PHE A 136 5.60 5.86 6.70
N LEU A 137 4.34 5.79 7.16
CA LEU A 137 3.48 4.63 6.94
C LEU A 137 2.90 4.56 5.53
N SER A 138 2.77 5.69 4.83
CA SER A 138 2.42 5.74 3.40
C SER A 138 3.50 5.13 2.51
N SER A 139 4.71 4.92 3.02
CA SER A 139 5.73 4.18 2.27
C SER A 139 5.46 2.68 2.24
N VAL A 140 4.55 2.13 3.04
CA VAL A 140 4.29 0.69 3.10
C VAL A 140 3.46 0.24 1.90
N SER A 141 3.83 -0.87 1.26
CA SER A 141 3.05 -1.47 0.17
C SER A 141 1.63 -1.81 0.63
N GLY A 142 0.62 -1.41 -0.15
CA GLY A 142 -0.80 -1.60 0.17
C GLY A 142 -1.44 -0.45 0.94
N SER A 143 -0.66 0.51 1.46
CA SER A 143 -1.18 1.73 2.08
C SER A 143 -2.03 2.57 1.11
N GLU A 144 -1.79 2.46 -0.20
CA GLU A 144 -2.57 3.12 -1.25
C GLU A 144 -4.06 2.75 -1.28
N HIS A 145 -4.45 1.66 -0.62
CA HIS A 145 -5.85 1.27 -0.50
C HIS A 145 -6.56 1.91 0.71
N PHE A 146 -5.82 2.48 1.64
CA PHE A 146 -6.31 3.04 2.91
C PHE A 146 -6.37 4.57 2.81
N TYR A 147 -7.22 5.03 1.88
CA TYR A 147 -7.26 6.42 1.43
C TYR A 147 -7.66 7.39 2.56
N GLU A 148 -8.51 6.98 3.50
CA GLU A 148 -8.89 7.83 4.65
C GLU A 148 -7.70 8.18 5.53
N GLN A 149 -6.75 7.26 5.70
CA GLN A 149 -5.56 7.46 6.52
C GLN A 149 -4.48 8.22 5.75
N PHE A 150 -4.27 7.89 4.48
CA PHE A 150 -3.05 8.28 3.76
C PHE A 150 -3.26 9.23 2.56
N GLY A 151 -4.49 9.34 2.05
CA GLY A 151 -4.78 10.15 0.87
C GLY A 151 -3.84 9.85 -0.30
N TYR A 152 -3.24 10.89 -0.88
CA TYR A 152 -2.27 10.80 -1.96
C TYR A 152 -0.80 10.57 -1.53
N TYR A 153 -0.51 10.45 -0.23
CA TYR A 153 0.86 10.29 0.28
C TYR A 153 1.56 9.01 -0.25
N PRO A 154 0.86 7.86 -0.44
CA PRO A 154 1.50 6.66 -0.99
C PRO A 154 2.07 6.90 -2.40
N LEU A 155 1.39 7.69 -3.23
CA LEU A 155 1.90 8.04 -4.56
C LEU A 155 3.18 8.85 -4.45
N LEU A 156 3.27 9.81 -3.52
CA LEU A 156 4.49 10.57 -3.26
C LEU A 156 5.67 9.65 -2.90
N CYS A 157 5.45 8.69 -2.00
CA CYS A 157 6.44 7.68 -1.65
C CYS A 157 6.82 6.80 -2.84
N ALA A 158 5.85 6.39 -3.66
CA ALA A 158 6.10 5.58 -4.85
C ALA A 158 6.95 6.32 -5.90
N LEU A 159 6.72 7.62 -6.13
CA LEU A 159 7.56 8.44 -7.00
C LEU A 159 9.01 8.50 -6.48
N ARG A 160 9.19 8.67 -5.16
CA ARG A 160 10.54 8.66 -4.55
C ARG A 160 11.21 7.29 -4.72
N LYS A 161 10.48 6.19 -4.50
CA LYS A 161 11.01 4.82 -4.73
C LYS A 161 11.41 4.60 -6.19
N LEU A 162 10.63 5.12 -7.14
CA LEU A 162 10.92 5.02 -8.57
C LEU A 162 12.21 5.77 -8.92
N LEU A 163 12.38 7.00 -8.42
CA LEU A 163 13.62 7.78 -8.57
C LEU A 163 14.85 7.04 -8.01
N LEU A 164 14.68 6.41 -6.85
CA LEU A 164 15.73 5.61 -6.20
C LEU A 164 15.89 4.21 -6.82
N LYS A 165 15.19 3.90 -7.92
CA LYS A 165 15.18 2.60 -8.60
C LYS A 165 14.84 1.41 -7.68
N LYS A 166 14.04 1.66 -6.63
CA LYS A 166 13.59 0.64 -5.67
C LYS A 166 12.33 -0.09 -6.15
N ILE A 167 11.58 0.50 -7.08
CA ILE A 167 10.40 -0.11 -7.72
C ILE A 167 10.40 0.20 -9.23
N THR A 168 9.62 -0.55 -9.99
CA THR A 168 9.38 -0.32 -11.41
C THR A 168 8.26 0.72 -11.64
N LEU A 169 8.08 1.15 -12.88
CA LEU A 169 7.06 2.13 -13.26
C LEU A 169 5.63 1.60 -13.11
N GLU A 170 5.39 0.32 -13.37
CA GLU A 170 4.05 -0.26 -13.42
C GLU A 170 3.26 -0.11 -12.10
N PRO A 171 3.83 -0.43 -10.91
CA PRO A 171 3.16 -0.19 -9.63
C PRO A 171 2.78 1.28 -9.42
N VAL A 172 3.63 2.22 -9.84
CA VAL A 172 3.37 3.67 -9.72
C VAL A 172 2.17 4.06 -10.57
N VAL A 173 2.12 3.59 -11.81
CA VAL A 173 1.00 3.85 -12.73
C VAL A 173 -0.31 3.27 -12.18
N LYS A 174 -0.28 2.07 -11.60
CA LYS A 174 -1.46 1.47 -10.97
C LYS A 174 -1.95 2.31 -9.79
N MET A 175 -1.03 2.72 -8.91
CA MET A 175 -1.32 3.54 -7.74
C MET A 175 -1.90 4.91 -8.12
N ALA A 176 -1.31 5.57 -9.10
CA ALA A 176 -1.74 6.87 -9.62
C ALA A 176 -3.22 6.88 -10.10
N LYS A 177 -3.70 5.72 -10.58
CA LYS A 177 -5.08 5.54 -11.09
C LYS A 177 -6.09 5.11 -10.04
N ILE A 178 -5.67 4.79 -8.81
CA ILE A 178 -6.58 4.46 -7.71
C ILE A 178 -7.50 5.65 -7.48
N LYS A 179 -8.78 5.38 -7.28
CA LYS A 179 -9.78 6.41 -6.99
C LYS A 179 -10.09 6.45 -5.51
N ASN A 180 -10.27 7.65 -4.98
CA ASN A 180 -10.82 7.86 -3.64
C ASN A 180 -12.34 7.57 -3.62
N PRO A 181 -13.01 7.60 -2.45
CA PRO A 181 -14.46 7.36 -2.35
C PRO A 181 -15.32 8.32 -3.18
N GLN A 182 -14.82 9.52 -3.51
CA GLN A 182 -15.47 10.51 -4.36
C GLN A 182 -15.21 10.26 -5.86
N GLY A 183 -14.49 9.20 -6.22
CA GLY A 183 -14.18 8.83 -7.60
C GLY A 183 -13.01 9.61 -8.22
N VAL A 184 -12.32 10.45 -7.45
CA VAL A 184 -11.16 11.22 -7.91
C VAL A 184 -9.91 10.35 -7.91
N GLN A 185 -9.15 10.37 -9.01
CA GLN A 185 -7.89 9.63 -9.10
C GLN A 185 -6.83 10.22 -8.17
N MET A 186 -6.02 9.36 -7.56
CA MET A 186 -4.94 9.75 -6.65
C MET A 186 -3.95 10.70 -7.31
N ALA A 187 -3.65 10.51 -8.60
CA ALA A 187 -2.83 11.44 -9.36
C ALA A 187 -3.44 12.84 -9.48
N LYS A 188 -4.76 12.93 -9.70
CA LYS A 188 -5.45 14.22 -9.76
C LYS A 188 -5.39 14.91 -8.40
N GLU A 189 -5.73 14.20 -7.33
CA GLU A 189 -5.69 14.77 -5.97
C GLU A 189 -4.26 15.18 -5.59
N PHE A 190 -3.24 14.41 -5.98
CA PHE A 190 -1.84 14.76 -5.83
C PHE A 190 -1.49 16.08 -6.54
N MET A 191 -1.93 16.26 -7.79
CA MET A 191 -1.66 17.47 -8.59
C MET A 191 -2.44 18.68 -8.07
N ASP A 192 -3.71 18.50 -7.68
CA ASP A 192 -4.54 19.54 -7.08
C ASP A 192 -3.93 20.03 -5.74
N ASN A 193 -3.13 19.20 -5.07
CA ASN A 193 -2.44 19.52 -3.82
C ASN A 193 -0.92 19.74 -3.97
N LEU A 194 -0.43 20.10 -5.16
CA LEU A 194 1.01 20.15 -5.47
C LEU A 194 1.83 21.03 -4.49
N SER A 195 1.27 22.12 -3.97
CA SER A 195 1.95 22.96 -2.97
C SER A 195 2.22 22.23 -1.65
N ALA A 196 1.27 21.41 -1.18
CA ALA A 196 1.46 20.58 0.01
C ALA A 196 2.41 19.42 -0.29
N VAL A 197 2.28 18.79 -1.45
CA VAL A 197 3.20 17.75 -1.94
C VAL A 197 4.65 18.23 -1.93
N LYS A 198 4.92 19.45 -2.43
CA LYS A 198 6.26 20.04 -2.42
C LYS A 198 6.84 20.17 -1.01
N LYS A 199 6.02 20.55 -0.03
CA LYS A 199 6.44 20.60 1.38
C LYS A 199 6.73 19.21 1.93
N LEU A 200 5.89 18.23 1.60
CA LEU A 200 6.09 16.84 2.03
C LEU A 200 7.35 16.22 1.44
N TRP A 201 7.67 16.56 0.19
CA TRP A 201 8.87 16.07 -0.50
C TRP A 201 10.16 16.40 0.23
N LEU A 202 10.20 17.54 0.93
CA LEU A 202 11.36 17.99 1.71
C LEU A 202 11.60 17.16 2.99
N TYR A 203 10.67 16.28 3.37
CA TYR A 203 10.92 15.32 4.44
C TYR A 203 11.78 14.13 3.99
N PHE A 204 11.93 13.90 2.68
CA PHE A 204 12.91 12.94 2.20
C PHE A 204 14.32 13.54 2.32
N PRO A 205 15.30 12.80 2.85
CA PRO A 205 16.64 13.33 3.01
C PRO A 205 17.30 13.60 1.65
N GLY A 206 18.01 14.72 1.56
CA GLY A 206 18.78 15.12 0.38
C GLY A 206 17.93 15.48 -0.84
N THR A 207 16.66 15.83 -0.66
CA THR A 207 15.80 16.29 -1.75
C THR A 207 15.57 17.79 -1.73
N THR A 208 15.27 18.33 -2.91
CA THR A 208 14.84 19.71 -3.12
C THR A 208 13.49 19.74 -3.85
N VAL A 209 12.82 20.88 -3.82
CA VAL A 209 11.59 21.08 -4.62
C VAL A 209 11.88 20.99 -6.11
N GLN A 210 13.09 21.41 -6.53
CA GLN A 210 13.56 21.34 -7.91
C GLN A 210 13.64 19.89 -8.38
N ASP A 211 14.07 18.95 -7.54
CA ASP A 211 14.12 17.53 -7.89
C ASP A 211 12.74 16.99 -8.24
N LEU A 212 11.72 17.35 -7.46
CA LEU A 212 10.34 16.94 -7.73
C LEU A 212 9.82 17.56 -9.03
N ASN A 213 10.03 18.86 -9.23
CA ASN A 213 9.60 19.55 -10.45
C ASN A 213 10.28 18.93 -11.69
N HIS A 214 11.59 18.69 -11.62
CA HIS A 214 12.35 18.08 -12.70
C HIS A 214 11.86 16.66 -12.98
N PHE A 215 11.57 15.88 -11.95
CA PHE A 215 10.99 14.55 -12.11
C PHE A 215 9.61 14.61 -12.80
N LEU A 216 8.70 15.48 -12.36
CA LEU A 216 7.37 15.60 -12.98
C LEU A 216 7.47 16.05 -14.45
N GLN A 217 8.43 16.91 -14.79
CA GLN A 217 8.71 17.36 -16.16
C GLN A 217 9.37 16.28 -17.03
N SER A 218 10.20 15.41 -16.44
CA SER A 218 10.90 14.33 -17.15
C SER A 218 10.20 12.97 -17.02
N ALA A 219 9.04 12.91 -16.36
CA ALA A 219 8.32 11.68 -16.10
C ALA A 219 8.02 10.90 -17.39
N PRO A 220 7.96 9.56 -17.34
CA PRO A 220 7.52 8.74 -18.46
C PRO A 220 6.18 9.22 -19.03
N ALA A 221 6.00 9.11 -20.35
CA ALA A 221 4.84 9.65 -21.07
C ALA A 221 3.49 9.22 -20.45
N ILE A 222 3.38 7.97 -20.01
CA ILE A 222 2.17 7.46 -19.36
C ILE A 222 1.84 8.18 -18.04
N LEU A 223 2.84 8.53 -17.23
CA LEU A 223 2.62 9.30 -16.00
C LEU A 223 2.29 10.75 -16.31
N LYS A 224 2.94 11.35 -17.32
CA LYS A 224 2.59 12.70 -17.79
C LYS A 224 1.13 12.77 -18.21
N GLN A 225 0.65 11.80 -18.98
CA GLN A 225 -0.74 11.72 -19.40
C GLN A 225 -1.67 11.65 -18.17
N ILE A 226 -1.36 10.78 -17.20
CA ILE A 226 -2.18 10.63 -15.98
C ILE A 226 -2.21 11.91 -15.15
N PHE A 227 -1.08 12.61 -15.00
CA PHE A 227 -1.01 13.89 -14.28
C PHE A 227 -1.59 15.07 -15.05
N ALA A 228 -1.80 14.93 -16.36
CA ALA A 228 -2.36 15.98 -17.21
C ALA A 228 -3.89 15.92 -17.34
N VAL A 229 -4.54 14.83 -16.90
CA VAL A 229 -6.01 14.75 -16.83
C VAL A 229 -6.49 15.68 -15.70
N ASN A 230 -6.67 16.95 -16.04
CA ASN A 230 -7.21 18.01 -15.20
C ASN A 230 -8.70 18.18 -15.44
#